data_AF-A0A1U7CYU8-F1
#
_entry.id   AF-A0A1U7CYU8-F1
#
_cell.length_a   1.000
_cell.length_b   1.000
_cell.length_c   1.000
_cell.angle_alpha   90.00
_cell.angle_beta   90.00
_cell.angle_gamma   90.00
#
_symmetry.space_group_name_H-M   'P 1'
#
loop_
_entity.id
_entity.type
_entity.pdbx_description
1 polymer ?
#
loop_
_entity_poly.entity_id
_entity_poly.type
_entity_poly.pdbx_seq_one_letter_code
_entity_poly.pdbx_strand_id
1 'polypeptide(L)'
;MTFVHHATLIALGMVVGSCVGSFLNVCVYRVPRGRSVLNPPSSCPCCGSSIRARDNVPVLGWIFLGGTCRDCGGRISIRYPLIELATGLLFATVYLAHLAAETGDMLERCGPWLVGFRVVVEPLLILTPIAAVWMRAEARAIAG
;
A
#
# COMPACT_ATOMS: atom_id res chain seq x y z
N MET A 1 25.02 12.61 -10.03
CA MET A 1 24.30 12.64 -8.74
C MET A 1 22.78 12.51 -8.91
N THR A 2 22.17 13.09 -9.94
CA THR A 2 20.72 13.03 -10.23
C THR A 2 20.13 11.62 -10.30
N PHE A 3 20.75 10.69 -11.04
CA PHE A 3 20.24 9.32 -11.19
C PHE A 3 20.03 8.59 -9.85
N VAL A 4 21.00 8.69 -8.94
CA VAL A 4 20.92 8.04 -7.62
C VAL A 4 19.77 8.64 -6.81
N HIS A 5 19.59 9.96 -6.82
CA HIS A 5 18.48 10.61 -6.13
C HIS A 5 17.12 10.15 -6.66
N HIS A 6 16.94 10.11 -7.99
CA HIS A 6 15.69 9.61 -8.58
C HIS A 6 15.41 8.16 -8.20
N ALA A 7 16.43 7.29 -8.28
CA ALA A 7 16.30 5.89 -7.88
C ALA A 7 15.91 5.75 -6.40
N THR A 8 16.53 6.53 -5.51
CA THR A 8 16.21 6.55 -4.08
C THR A 8 14.78 7.01 -3.83
N LEU A 9 14.31 8.08 -4.49
CA LEU A 9 12.95 8.59 -4.32
C LEU A 9 11.89 7.63 -4.84
N ILE A 10 12.15 6.98 -5.98
CA ILE A 10 11.27 5.93 -6.51
C ILE A 10 11.17 4.78 -5.52
N ALA A 11 12.30 4.27 -5.03
CA ALA A 11 12.32 3.17 -4.07
C ALA A 11 11.58 3.52 -2.76
N LEU A 12 11.82 4.72 -2.22
CA LEU A 12 11.11 5.20 -1.04
C LEU A 12 9.60 5.32 -1.30
N GLY A 13 9.21 5.86 -2.46
CA GLY A 13 7.82 5.96 -2.88
C GLY A 13 7.14 4.59 -2.97
N MET A 14 7.82 3.58 -3.51
CA MET A 14 7.31 2.21 -3.56
C MET A 14 7.10 1.60 -2.17
N VAL A 15 8.04 1.83 -1.24
CA VAL A 15 7.92 1.36 0.15
C VAL A 15 6.74 2.03 0.84
N VAL A 16 6.64 3.37 0.76
CA VAL A 16 5.52 4.11 1.35
C VAL A 16 4.20 3.69 0.72
N GLY A 17 4.13 3.60 -0.61
CA GLY A 17 2.94 3.19 -1.35
C GLY A 17 2.48 1.77 -0.99
N SER A 18 3.40 0.83 -0.82
CA SER A 18 3.05 -0.54 -0.41
C SER A 18 2.54 -0.62 1.03
N CYS A 19 3.11 0.17 1.95
CA CYS A 19 2.57 0.35 3.31
C CYS A 19 1.15 0.93 3.29
N VAL A 20 0.89 1.94 2.46
CA VAL A 20 -0.46 2.50 2.26
C VAL A 20 -1.42 1.43 1.74
N GLY A 21 -1.02 0.63 0.75
CA GLY A 21 -1.84 -0.48 0.24
C GLY A 21 -2.15 -1.53 1.31
N SER A 22 -1.17 -1.85 2.15
CA SER A 22 -1.36 -2.78 3.27
C SER A 22 -2.39 -2.25 4.27
N PHE A 23 -2.34 -0.95 4.59
CA PHE A 23 -3.34 -0.31 5.44
C PHE A 23 -4.72 -0.26 4.79
N LEU A 24 -4.80 0.00 3.48
CA LEU A 24 -6.08 -0.01 2.74
C LEU A 24 -6.77 -1.37 2.80
N ASN A 25 -6.03 -2.48 2.74
CA ASN A 25 -6.59 -3.82 2.95
C ASN A 25 -7.28 -3.95 4.32
N VAL A 26 -6.68 -3.38 5.37
CA VAL A 26 -7.27 -3.37 6.72
C VAL A 26 -8.53 -2.50 6.75
N CYS A 27 -8.46 -1.28 6.22
CA CYS A 27 -9.60 -0.36 6.17
C CYS A 27 -10.80 -0.99 5.46
N VAL A 28 -10.59 -1.55 4.27
CA VAL A 28 -11.68 -2.10 3.47
C VAL A 28 -12.32 -3.31 4.12
N TYR A 29 -11.53 -4.16 4.78
CA TYR A 29 -12.10 -5.29 5.49
C TYR A 29 -12.86 -4.86 6.76
N ARG A 30 -12.31 -3.93 7.54
CA ARG A 30 -12.78 -3.64 8.91
C ARG A 30 -13.81 -2.51 9.01
N VAL A 31 -13.64 -1.43 8.25
CA VAL A 31 -14.50 -0.24 8.34
C VAL A 31 -15.96 -0.54 7.99
N PRO A 32 -16.29 -1.22 6.87
CA PRO A 32 -17.67 -1.60 6.56
C PRO A 32 -18.32 -2.53 7.60
N ARG A 33 -17.51 -3.23 8.39
CA ARG A 33 -17.94 -4.16 9.44
C ARG A 33 -17.99 -3.52 10.83
N GLY A 34 -17.76 -2.20 10.94
CA GLY A 34 -17.71 -1.49 12.21
C GLY A 34 -16.59 -1.96 13.15
N ARG A 35 -15.54 -2.61 12.63
CA ARG A 35 -14.43 -3.14 13.42
C ARG A 35 -13.30 -2.11 13.53
N SER A 36 -12.59 -2.12 14.65
CA SER A 36 -11.42 -1.26 14.86
C SER A 36 -10.29 -1.57 13.87
N VAL A 37 -9.71 -0.53 13.28
CA VAL A 37 -8.53 -0.65 12.40
C VAL A 37 -7.23 -0.84 13.17
N LEU A 38 -7.22 -0.53 14.47
CA LEU A 38 -6.02 -0.62 15.32
C LEU A 38 -5.91 -1.97 16.02
N ASN A 39 -7.02 -2.52 16.52
CA ASN A 39 -7.03 -3.73 17.34
C ASN A 39 -8.15 -4.70 16.93
N PRO A 40 -7.91 -6.02 16.89
CA PRO A 40 -6.62 -6.70 17.06
C PRO A 40 -5.63 -6.42 15.90
N PRO A 41 -4.34 -6.76 16.01
CA PRO A 41 -3.38 -6.63 14.91
C PRO A 41 -3.73 -7.53 13.70
N SER A 42 -2.91 -7.52 12.65
CA SER A 42 -3.05 -8.43 11.51
C SER A 42 -3.06 -9.89 11.99
N SER A 43 -4.09 -10.64 11.61
CA SER A 43 -4.28 -12.03 12.03
C SER A 43 -4.56 -12.92 10.83
N CYS A 44 -4.19 -14.19 10.93
CA CYS A 44 -4.50 -15.20 9.93
C CYS A 44 -6.04 -15.36 9.80
N PRO A 45 -6.61 -15.32 8.59
CA PRO A 45 -8.05 -15.53 8.40
C PRO A 45 -8.51 -16.97 8.66
N CYS A 46 -7.58 -17.94 8.65
CA CYS A 46 -7.90 -19.36 8.84
C CYS A 46 -7.88 -19.79 10.31
N CYS A 47 -6.84 -19.43 11.06
CA CYS A 47 -6.65 -19.87 12.45
C CYS A 47 -6.74 -18.74 13.48
N GLY A 48 -6.81 -17.48 13.05
CA GLY A 48 -6.84 -16.32 13.96
C GLY A 48 -5.50 -15.99 14.63
N SER A 49 -4.42 -16.74 14.36
CA SER A 49 -3.11 -16.44 14.95
C SER A 49 -2.62 -15.05 14.52
N SER A 50 -1.94 -14.36 15.44
CA SER A 50 -1.36 -13.05 15.16
C SER A 50 -0.20 -13.20 14.17
N ILE A 51 -0.22 -12.40 13.10
CA ILE A 51 0.86 -12.38 12.12
C ILE A 51 2.04 -11.64 12.73
N ARG A 52 3.21 -12.30 12.77
CA ARG A 52 4.44 -11.73 13.31
C ARG A 52 4.86 -10.52 12.48
N ALA A 53 5.45 -9.50 13.10
CA ALA A 53 5.85 -8.27 12.40
C ALA A 53 6.74 -8.53 11.16
N ARG A 54 7.67 -9.48 11.24
CA ARG A 54 8.53 -9.90 10.12
C ARG A 54 7.79 -10.54 8.94
N ASP A 55 6.64 -11.16 9.21
CA ASP A 55 5.78 -11.80 8.23
C ASP A 55 4.73 -10.80 7.67
N ASN A 56 4.64 -9.61 8.27
CA ASN A 56 3.72 -8.51 7.91
C ASN A 56 4.43 -7.39 7.10
N VAL A 57 5.55 -7.70 6.45
CA VAL A 57 6.22 -6.78 5.52
C VAL A 57 5.46 -6.79 4.19
N PRO A 58 5.00 -5.64 3.66
CA PRO A 58 4.21 -5.59 2.42
C PRO A 58 4.90 -6.31 1.26
N VAL A 59 4.15 -7.11 0.50
CA VAL A 59 4.57 -7.97 -0.61
C VAL A 59 5.53 -9.10 -0.19
N LEU A 60 6.63 -8.76 0.47
CA LEU A 60 7.72 -9.67 0.83
C LEU A 60 7.30 -10.72 1.86
N GLY A 61 6.49 -10.36 2.86
CA GLY A 61 6.00 -11.29 3.86
C GLY A 61 5.19 -12.43 3.25
N TRP A 62 4.33 -12.12 2.28
CA TRP A 62 3.55 -13.12 1.55
C TRP A 62 4.45 -14.01 0.67
N ILE A 63 5.44 -13.42 -0.01
CA ILE A 63 6.40 -14.16 -0.86
C ILE A 63 7.21 -15.15 0.00
N PHE A 64 7.78 -14.71 1.12
CA PHE A 64 8.60 -15.57 1.98
C PHE A 64 7.80 -16.65 2.71
N LEU A 65 6.50 -16.44 2.91
CA LEU A 65 5.57 -17.43 3.43
C LEU A 65 5.01 -18.37 2.34
N GLY A 66 5.34 -18.15 1.07
CA GLY A 66 4.78 -18.91 -0.06
C GLY A 66 3.25 -18.80 -0.15
N GLY A 67 2.68 -17.68 0.31
CA GLY A 67 1.23 -17.48 0.37
C GLY A 67 0.49 -18.37 1.39
N THR A 68 1.18 -18.89 2.40
CA THR A 68 0.57 -19.73 3.45
C THR A 68 0.88 -19.24 4.86
N CYS A 69 -0.05 -19.45 5.79
CA CYS A 69 0.18 -19.12 7.19
C CYS A 69 1.25 -20.04 7.78
N ARG A 70 2.21 -19.45 8.50
CA ARG A 70 3.27 -20.18 9.18
C ARG A 70 2.77 -21.16 10.25
N ASP A 71 1.69 -20.81 10.95
CA ASP A 71 1.22 -21.59 12.10
C ASP A 71 0.25 -22.70 11.69
N CYS A 72 -0.63 -22.47 10.70
CA CYS A 72 -1.66 -23.44 10.29
C CYS A 72 -1.57 -23.94 8.84
N GLY A 73 -0.66 -23.40 8.02
CA GLY A 73 -0.55 -23.74 6.59
C GLY A 73 -1.70 -23.23 5.71
N GLY A 74 -2.69 -22.54 6.29
CA GLY A 74 -3.84 -21.99 5.56
C GLY A 74 -3.42 -20.96 4.51
N ARG A 75 -4.12 -20.92 3.38
CA ARG A 75 -3.77 -20.02 2.26
C ARG A 75 -4.11 -18.56 2.58
N ILE A 76 -3.16 -17.67 2.35
CA ILE A 76 -3.33 -16.21 2.40
C ILE A 76 -3.59 -15.73 0.98
N SER A 77 -4.70 -15.00 0.79
CA SER A 77 -5.13 -14.56 -0.55
C SER A 77 -4.08 -13.70 -1.26
N ILE A 78 -3.85 -13.97 -2.55
CA ILE A 78 -2.97 -13.18 -3.42
C ILE A 78 -3.45 -11.73 -3.59
N ARG A 79 -4.72 -11.45 -3.28
CA ARG A 79 -5.28 -10.10 -3.34
C ARG A 79 -4.49 -9.11 -2.46
N TYR A 80 -4.04 -9.54 -1.29
CA TYR A 80 -3.31 -8.69 -0.35
C TYR A 80 -1.99 -8.14 -0.95
N PRO A 81 -1.03 -9.00 -1.34
CA PRO A 81 0.23 -8.51 -1.93
C PRO A 81 0.03 -7.82 -3.28
N LEU A 82 -1.02 -8.18 -4.05
CA LEU A 82 -1.31 -7.51 -5.31
C LEU A 82 -1.68 -6.04 -5.09
N ILE A 83 -2.50 -5.75 -4.07
CA ILE A 83 -2.89 -4.38 -3.75
C ILE A 83 -1.70 -3.59 -3.22
N GLU A 84 -0.88 -4.18 -2.36
CA GLU A 84 0.35 -3.57 -1.85
C GLU A 84 1.33 -3.23 -2.99
N LEU A 85 1.49 -4.13 -3.95
CA LEU A 85 2.32 -3.88 -5.14
C LEU A 85 1.70 -2.78 -6.01
N ALA A 86 0.40 -2.84 -6.28
CA ALA A 86 -0.28 -1.86 -7.13
C ALA A 86 -0.19 -0.44 -6.56
N THR A 87 -0.35 -0.27 -5.24
CA THR A 87 -0.20 1.05 -4.60
C THR A 87 1.26 1.50 -4.57
N GLY A 88 2.23 0.59 -4.35
CA GLY A 88 3.65 0.91 -4.50
C GLY A 88 4.00 1.40 -5.91
N LEU A 89 3.49 0.71 -6.93
CA LEU A 89 3.68 1.10 -8.34
C LEU A 89 2.98 2.41 -8.69
N LEU A 90 1.82 2.71 -8.11
CA LEU A 90 1.15 4.00 -8.29
C LEU A 90 2.03 5.15 -7.84
N PHE A 91 2.64 5.05 -6.64
CA PHE A 91 3.55 6.08 -6.12
C PHE A 91 4.77 6.27 -7.05
N ALA A 92 5.38 5.17 -7.51
CA ALA A 92 6.47 5.24 -8.48
C ALA A 92 6.04 5.89 -9.80
N THR A 93 4.84 5.56 -10.30
CA THR A 93 4.31 6.06 -11.57
C THR A 93 4.04 7.56 -11.51
N VAL A 94 3.48 8.06 -10.40
CA VAL A 94 3.26 9.50 -10.21
C VAL A 94 4.60 10.25 -10.20
N TYR A 95 5.61 9.72 -9.51
CA TYR A 95 6.96 10.32 -9.53
C TYR A 95 7.55 10.36 -10.95
N LEU A 96 7.48 9.24 -11.68
CA LEU A 96 7.98 9.16 -13.06
C LEU A 96 7.21 10.09 -14.01
N ALA A 97 5.91 10.28 -13.80
CA ALA A 97 5.11 11.21 -14.59
C ALA A 97 5.56 12.66 -14.40
N HIS A 98 5.90 13.07 -13.17
CA HIS A 98 6.49 14.40 -12.93
C HIS A 98 7.86 14.54 -13.56
N LEU A 99 8.72 13.51 -13.44
CA LEU A 99 10.04 13.50 -14.08
C LEU A 99 9.94 13.61 -15.61
N ALA A 100 8.90 13.03 -16.22
CA ALA A 100 8.67 13.09 -17.66
C ALA A 100 8.04 14.42 -18.11
N ALA A 101 7.15 15.01 -17.31
CA ALA A 101 6.46 16.25 -17.63
C ALA A 101 7.32 17.50 -17.40
N GLU A 102 8.30 17.43 -16.51
CA GLU A 102 9.11 18.56 -16.10
C GLU A 102 10.56 18.38 -16.58
N THR A 103 11.06 19.28 -17.43
CA THR A 103 12.47 19.26 -17.83
C THR A 103 13.35 19.74 -16.67
N GLY A 104 14.05 18.83 -15.99
CA GLY A 104 14.99 19.13 -14.90
C GLY A 104 14.74 18.31 -13.63
N ASP A 105 15.64 18.39 -12.65
CA ASP A 105 15.46 17.66 -11.38
C ASP A 105 14.36 18.32 -10.54
N MET A 106 13.34 17.54 -10.16
CA MET A 106 12.21 18.01 -9.35
C MET A 106 12.68 18.60 -8.00
N LEU A 107 13.78 18.09 -7.43
CA LEU A 107 14.37 18.66 -6.20
C LEU A 107 14.87 20.08 -6.39
N GLU A 108 15.49 20.39 -7.53
CA GLU A 108 16.05 21.72 -7.80
C GLU A 108 14.94 22.74 -8.07
N ARG A 109 13.85 22.32 -8.71
CA ARG A 109 12.73 23.21 -9.08
C ARG A 109 11.77 23.48 -7.94
N CYS A 110 11.42 22.44 -7.19
CA CYS A 110 10.32 22.48 -6.21
C CYS A 110 10.84 22.55 -4.77
N GLY A 111 12.10 22.19 -4.54
CA GLY A 111 12.62 21.94 -3.21
C GLY A 111 12.06 20.64 -2.60
N PRO A 112 12.73 20.10 -1.56
CA PRO A 112 12.41 18.78 -1.00
C PRO A 112 11.00 18.69 -0.40
N TRP A 113 10.48 19.78 0.17
CA TRP A 113 9.15 19.81 0.77
C TRP A 113 8.03 19.66 -0.25
N LEU A 114 8.10 20.40 -1.36
CA LEU A 114 7.06 20.33 -2.39
C LEU A 114 7.17 19.04 -3.20
N VAL A 115 8.38 18.51 -3.42
CA VAL A 115 8.60 17.15 -3.93
C VAL A 115 7.90 16.13 -3.03
N GLY A 116 8.16 16.15 -1.72
CA GLY A 116 7.51 15.26 -0.77
C GLY A 116 5.99 15.40 -0.78
N PHE A 117 5.49 16.64 -0.83
CA PHE A 117 4.06 16.92 -0.91
C PHE A 117 3.43 16.32 -2.18
N ARG A 118 3.97 16.59 -3.37
CA ARG A 118 3.39 16.08 -4.63
C ARG A 118 3.45 14.56 -4.71
N VAL A 119 4.59 13.98 -4.32
CA VAL A 119 4.84 12.53 -4.42
C VAL A 119 4.06 11.72 -3.39
N VAL A 120 3.65 12.32 -2.27
CA VAL A 120 2.84 11.64 -1.25
C VAL A 120 1.36 11.97 -1.39
N VAL A 121 1.02 13.25 -1.52
CA VAL A 121 -0.38 13.70 -1.49
C VAL A 121 -1.11 13.39 -2.79
N GLU A 122 -0.49 13.56 -3.96
CA GLU A 122 -1.19 13.27 -5.22
C GLU A 122 -1.59 11.79 -5.36
N PRO A 123 -0.72 10.79 -5.08
CA PRO A 123 -1.15 9.39 -5.07
C PRO A 123 -2.26 9.12 -4.05
N LEU A 124 -2.22 9.75 -2.87
CA LEU A 124 -3.27 9.59 -1.86
C LEU A 124 -4.61 10.18 -2.33
N LEU A 125 -4.59 11.32 -3.02
CA LEU A 125 -5.79 11.90 -3.64
C LEU A 125 -6.37 10.98 -4.71
N ILE A 126 -5.54 10.25 -5.46
CA ILE A 126 -5.98 9.23 -6.42
C ILE A 126 -6.56 8.00 -5.70
N LEU A 127 -5.92 7.54 -4.62
CA LEU A 127 -6.34 6.33 -3.89
C LEU A 127 -7.62 6.53 -3.08
N THR A 128 -7.87 7.71 -2.54
CA THR A 128 -9.02 8.00 -1.67
C THR A 128 -10.38 7.67 -2.33
N PRO A 129 -10.70 8.16 -3.55
CA PRO A 129 -11.97 7.82 -4.20
C PRO A 129 -12.06 6.34 -4.54
N ILE A 130 -10.94 5.71 -4.94
CA ILE A 130 -10.88 4.27 -5.25
C ILE A 130 -11.19 3.46 -3.99
N ALA A 131 -10.54 3.78 -2.88
CA ALA A 131 -10.78 3.15 -1.58
C ALA A 131 -12.23 3.35 -1.11
N ALA A 132 -12.80 4.54 -1.30
CA ALA A 132 -14.18 4.83 -0.95
C ALA A 132 -15.18 4.01 -1.79
N VAL A 133 -14.96 3.87 -3.10
CA VAL A 133 -15.78 2.99 -3.96
C VAL A 133 -15.67 1.55 -3.49
N TRP A 134 -14.45 1.08 -3.20
CA TRP A 134 -14.22 -0.28 -2.78
C TRP A 134 -14.87 -0.59 -1.42
N MET A 135 -14.74 0.30 -0.43
CA MET A 135 -15.44 0.18 0.86
C MET A 135 -16.96 0.13 0.70
N ARG A 136 -17.53 0.93 -0.21
CA ARG A 136 -18.98 0.89 -0.49
C ARG A 136 -19.40 -0.43 -1.14
N ALA A 137 -18.60 -0.97 -2.06
CA ALA A 137 -18.88 -2.26 -2.67
C ALA A 137 -18.86 -3.39 -1.64
N GLU A 138 -17.88 -3.38 -0.74
CA GLU A 138 -17.77 -4.33 0.37
C GLU A 138 -18.96 -4.20 1.34
N ALA A 139 -19.36 -2.97 1.69
CA ALA A 139 -20.52 -2.73 2.55
C ALA A 139 -21.82 -3.29 1.96
N ARG A 140 -22.03 -3.13 0.65
CA ARG A 140 -23.20 -3.71 -0.05
C ARG A 140 -23.17 -5.23 -0.04
N ALA A 141 -22.00 -5.84 -0.22
CA ALA A 141 -21.85 -7.30 -0.20
C ALA A 141 -22.12 -7.91 1.19
N ILE A 142 -22.02 -7.13 2.27
CA ILE A 142 -22.36 -7.57 3.64
C ILE A 142 -23.86 -7.43 3.91
N ALA A 143 -24.53 -6.46 3.28
CA ALA A 143 -25.93 -6.12 3.55
C ALA A 143 -26.95 -6.94 2.73
N GLY A 144 -26.51 -7.59 1.65
CA GLY A 144 -27.33 -8.50 0.83
C GLY A 144 -27.04 -9.96 1.16
#